data_AF-A0A7X8Z5V6-F1
#
_entry.id   AF-A0A7X8Z5V6-F1
#
_cell.length_a   1.000
_cell.length_b   1.000
_cell.length_c   1.000
_cell.angle_alpha   90.00
_cell.angle_beta   90.00
_cell.angle_gamma   90.00
#
_symmetry.space_group_name_H-M   'P 1'
#
loop_
_entity.id
_entity.type
_entity.pdbx_description
1 polymer ?
#
loop_
_entity_poly.entity_id
_entity_poly.type
_entity_poly.pdbx_seq_one_letter_code
_entity_poly.pdbx_strand_id
1 'polypeptide(L)' 'ILKGGPGTGKSTFIKEAGEELRRLGLPVELIHCSSDNDSLDGVVCPSLGIAIIDGTAPHTVDPR' A
#
# COMPACT_ATOMS: atom_id res chain seq x y z
N ILE A 1 0.04 4.03 7.18
CA ILE A 1 -1.09 4.63 6.42
C ILE A 1 -0.57 5.86 5.69
N LEU A 2 -0.77 5.95 4.38
CA LEU A 2 -0.37 7.08 3.55
C LEU A 2 -1.59 7.95 3.27
N LYS A 3 -1.49 9.25 3.52
CA LYS A 3 -2.55 10.23 3.21
C LYS A 3 -2.03 11.22 2.19
N GLY A 4 -2.83 11.54 1.18
CA GLY A 4 -2.46 12.55 0.18
C GLY A 4 -3.53 12.72 -0.89
N GLY A 5 -3.52 13.84 -1.61
CA GLY A 5 -4.44 14.06 -2.72
C GLY A 5 -4.19 13.11 -3.92
N PRO A 6 -5.08 13.11 -4.92
CA PRO A 6 -4.82 12.44 -6.20
C PRO A 6 -3.47 12.88 -6.80
N GLY A 7 -2.71 11.96 -7.40
CA GLY A 7 -1.45 12.26 -8.07
C GLY A 7 -0.23 12.50 -7.18
N THR A 8 -0.33 12.35 -5.85
CA THR A 8 0.83 12.55 -4.94
C THR A 8 1.80 11.36 -4.88
N GLY A 9 1.69 10.39 -5.80
CA GLY A 9 2.62 9.25 -5.90
C GLY A 9 2.43 8.12 -4.87
N LYS A 10 1.29 8.05 -4.18
CA LYS A 10 1.04 7.02 -3.15
C LYS A 10 1.10 5.60 -3.71
N SER A 11 0.41 5.33 -4.82
CA SER A 11 0.40 4.02 -5.48
C SER A 11 1.79 3.63 -5.96
N THR A 12 2.56 4.59 -6.48
CA THR A 12 3.98 4.40 -6.84
C THR A 12 4.80 3.97 -5.62
N PHE A 13 4.69 4.70 -4.51
CA PHE A 13 5.42 4.36 -3.28
C PHE A 13 5.03 2.97 -2.74
N ILE A 14 3.73 2.64 -2.73
CA ILE A 14 3.22 1.34 -2.30
C ILE A 14 3.81 0.22 -3.17
N LYS A 15 3.86 0.42 -4.49
CA LYS A 15 4.44 -0.54 -5.45
C LYS A 15 5.93 -0.73 -5.19
N GLU A 16 6.68 0.35 -5.05
CA GLU A 16 8.13 0.29 -4.79
C GLU A 16 8.45 -0.42 -3.47
N ALA A 17 7.67 -0.14 -2.41
CA ALA A 17 7.81 -0.83 -1.12
C ALA A 17 7.52 -2.34 -1.25
N GLY A 18 6.47 -2.71 -1.98
CA GLY A 18 6.15 -4.12 -2.22
C GLY A 18 7.23 -4.84 -3.02
N GLU A 19 7.78 -4.22 -4.06
CA GLU A 19 8.89 -4.78 -4.84
C GLU A 19 10.16 -4.94 -3.99
N GLU A 20 10.46 -4.01 -3.10
CA GLU A 20 11.61 -4.13 -2.19
C GLU A 20 11.43 -5.30 -1.21
N LEU A 21 10.25 -5.44 -0.61
CA LEU A 21 9.94 -6.57 0.27
C LEU A 21 10.05 -7.91 -0.47
N ARG A 22 9.61 -7.98 -1.73
CA ARG A 22 9.80 -9.17 -2.59
C ARG A 22 11.27 -9.45 -2.89
N ARG A 23 12.07 -8.41 -3.16
CA ARG A 23 13.53 -8.54 -3.37
C ARG A 23 14.24 -9.10 -2.14
N LEU A 24 13.76 -8.76 -0.95
CA LEU A 24 14.24 -9.31 0.33
C LEU A 24 13.77 -10.76 0.58
N GLY A 25 13.01 -11.36 -0.32
CA GLY A 25 12.48 -12.73 -0.19
C GLY A 25 11.34 -12.85 0.82
N LEU A 26 10.73 -11.73 1.20
CA LEU A 26 9.62 -11.71 2.16
C LEU A 26 8.28 -11.98 1.45
N PRO A 27 7.34 -12.65 2.14
CA PRO A 27 5.98 -12.80 1.63
C PRO A 27 5.29 -11.43 1.58
N VAL A 28 4.69 -11.13 0.44
CA VAL A 28 4.02 -9.85 0.18
C VAL A 28 2.64 -10.09 -0.42
N GLU A 29 1.64 -9.40 0.11
CA GLU A 29 0.29 -9.34 -0.43
C GLU A 29 0.02 -7.93 -0.97
N LEU A 30 -0.43 -7.83 -2.21
CA LEU A 30 -0.76 -6.57 -2.87
C LEU A 30 -2.27 -6.33 -2.84
N ILE A 31 -2.69 -5.11 -2.50
CA ILE A 31 -4.08 -4.68 -2.47
C ILE A 31 -4.28 -3.72 -3.65
N HIS A 32 -5.07 -4.15 -4.63
CA HIS A 32 -5.38 -3.35 -5.82
C HIS A 32 -6.55 -2.41 -5.56
N CYS A 33 -6.49 -1.23 -6.18
CA CYS A 33 -7.59 -0.28 -6.15
C CYS A 33 -8.79 -0.80 -6.95
N SER A 34 -9.99 -0.74 -6.38
CA SER A 34 -11.21 -1.19 -7.07
C SER A 34 -11.60 -0.32 -8.27
N SER A 35 -11.10 0.92 -8.32
CA SER A 35 -11.43 1.89 -9.37
C SER A 35 -10.37 1.99 -10.47
N ASP A 36 -9.17 1.47 -10.22
CA ASP A 36 -8.04 1.47 -11.15
C ASP A 36 -7.16 0.24 -10.90
N ASN A 37 -7.24 -0.75 -11.80
CA ASN A 37 -6.50 -2.01 -11.67
C ASN A 37 -4.98 -1.83 -11.64
N ASP A 38 -4.46 -0.76 -12.26
CA ASP A 38 -3.02 -0.47 -12.31
C ASP A 38 -2.52 0.27 -11.05
N SER A 39 -3.45 0.71 -10.19
CA SER A 39 -3.15 1.37 -8.91
C SER A 39 -3.22 0.39 -7.74
N LEU A 40 -2.33 0.60 -6.76
CA LEU A 40 -2.30 -0.14 -5.51
C LEU A 40 -2.78 0.73 -4.35
N ASP A 41 -3.73 0.18 -3.58
CA ASP A 41 -4.23 0.76 -2.34
C ASP A 41 -3.45 0.26 -1.12
N GLY A 42 -2.63 -0.78 -1.27
CA GLY A 42 -1.79 -1.23 -0.16
C GLY A 42 -0.88 -2.40 -0.45
N VAL A 43 -0.01 -2.66 0.53
CA VAL A 43 0.88 -3.80 0.59
C VAL A 43 0.98 -4.30 2.03
N VAL A 44 0.92 -5.61 2.22
CA VAL A 44 1.04 -6.27 3.52
C VAL A 44 2.23 -7.24 3.49
N CYS A 45 3.02 -7.24 4.56
CA CYS A 45 4.11 -8.19 4.78
C CYS A 45 3.85 -8.95 6.10
N PRO A 46 3.17 -10.10 6.06
CA PRO A 46 2.76 -10.82 7.27
C PRO A 46 3.93 -11.22 8.16
N SER A 47 5.07 -11.59 7.57
CA SER A 47 6.28 -11.99 8.31
C SER A 47 6.88 -10.88 9.17
N LEU A 48 6.67 -9.62 8.80
CA LEU A 48 7.15 -8.45 9.53
C LEU A 48 6.05 -7.82 10.39
N GLY A 49 4.80 -8.26 10.25
CA GLY A 49 3.65 -7.65 10.92
C GLY A 49 3.39 -6.19 10.46
N ILE A 50 3.82 -5.83 9.25
CA ILE A 50 3.66 -4.47 8.72
C ILE A 50 2.67 -4.42 7.54
N ALA A 51 1.98 -3.30 7.42
CA ALA A 51 1.15 -2.97 6.26
C ALA A 51 1.30 -1.48 5.90
N ILE A 52 1.35 -1.19 4.61
CA ILE A 52 1.28 0.16 4.05
C ILE A 52 -0.04 0.23 3.27
N ILE A 53 -0.88 1.19 3.60
CA ILE A 53 -2.24 1.30 3.06
C ILE A 53 -2.49 2.76 2.71
N ASP A 54 -3.13 3.02 1.56
CA ASP A 54 -3.70 4.30 1.20
C ASP A 54 -4.89 4.61 2.12
N GLY A 55 -4.75 5.65 2.92
CA GLY A 55 -5.78 6.16 3.82
C GLY A 55 -6.37 7.48 3.35
N THR A 56 -6.33 7.76 2.05
CA THR A 56 -7.04 8.90 1.46
C THR A 56 -8.54 8.76 1.71
N ALA A 57 -9.19 9.85 2.12
CA ALA A 57 -10.63 9.86 2.38
C ALA A 57 -11.40 9.27 1.17
N PRO A 58 -12.43 8.42 1.39
CA PRO A 58 -13.16 8.19 2.65
C PRO A 58 -12.56 7.09 3.55
N HIS A 59 -11.45 6.46 3.19
CA HIS A 59 -10.88 5.30 3.88
C HIS A 59 -10.09 5.74 5.14
N THR A 60 -10.82 6.25 6.12
CA THR A 60 -10.28 6.63 7.44
C THR A 60 -10.05 5.36 8.26
N VAL A 61 -8.81 4.87 8.25
CA VAL A 61 -8.31 3.97 9.30
C VAL A 61 -7.57 4.86 10.29
N ASP A 62 -8.17 5.15 11.44
CA ASP A 62 -7.43 5.75 12.55
C ASP A 62 -6.72 4.61 13.32
N PRO A 63 -5.38 4.65 13.47
CA PRO A 63 -4.68 3.70 14.33
C PRO A 63 -5.12 3.90 15.78
N ARG A 64 -5.45 2.81 16.47
CA ARG A 64 -5.60 2.76 17.93
C ARG A 64 -4.27 2.41 18.59
#